data_AF-A0A2W4P365-F1
#
_entry.id   AF-A0A2W4P365-F1
#
_cell.length_a   1.000
_cell.length_b   1.000
_cell.length_c   1.000
_cell.angle_alpha   90.00
_cell.angle_beta   90.00
_cell.angle_gamma   90.00
#
_symmetry.space_group_name_H-M   'P 1'
#
loop_
_entity.id
_entity.type
_entity.pdbx_description
1 polymer ?
#
loop_
_entity_poly.entity_id
_entity_poly.type
_entity_poly.pdbx_seq_one_letter_code
_entity_poly.pdbx_strand_id
1 'polypeptide(L)'
;MTDPKTSSSSNQPEQHQEDTGQRINEVLEQTGQRISQGVSEAGERVRQFAEEKHLNEQLEVAGSQLVERVRQLIEEGNVRRLILRNQEGRVLLEIPLTAGVAVGGAVFWLNPLLAGLGAIAALLARVSIEIVREEPEATVHDIEKTAEDVKNRLTGGPES
;
A
#
# COMPACT_ATOMS: atom_id res chain seq x y z
N MET A 1 63.67 9.09 63.84
CA MET A 1 62.20 9.11 63.78
C MET A 1 61.80 10.30 62.92
N THR A 2 61.06 10.23 61.82
CA THR A 2 60.24 9.21 61.15
C THR A 2 59.87 9.81 59.79
N ASP A 3 60.10 9.10 58.68
CA ASP A 3 59.22 9.21 57.48
C ASP A 3 57.90 8.46 57.80
N PRO A 4 56.76 8.63 57.09
CA PRO A 4 56.53 9.25 55.78
C PRO A 4 55.24 10.14 55.70
N LYS A 5 55.10 10.98 54.67
CA LYS A 5 53.75 11.35 54.16
C LYS A 5 53.72 11.50 52.64
N THR A 6 53.07 10.53 52.04
CA THR A 6 52.28 10.61 50.81
C THR A 6 51.46 11.91 50.73
N SER A 7 51.57 12.63 49.61
CA SER A 7 50.62 13.67 49.19
C SER A 7 49.91 13.13 47.94
N SER A 8 48.65 12.70 48.08
CA SER A 8 47.45 13.44 47.64
C SER A 8 47.42 13.60 46.11
N SER A 9 46.81 12.69 45.36
CA SER A 9 45.35 12.63 45.09
C SER A 9 44.74 14.02 44.92
N SER A 10 44.51 14.42 43.67
CA SER A 10 43.47 15.38 43.32
C SER A 10 42.90 15.01 41.95
N ASN A 11 42.02 14.01 41.95
CA ASN A 11 41.02 13.83 40.91
C ASN A 11 40.18 15.11 40.85
N GLN A 12 40.20 15.83 39.71
CA GLN A 12 39.22 16.86 39.38
C GLN A 12 38.16 16.24 38.45
N PRO A 13 36.90 16.08 38.89
CA PRO A 13 35.87 15.45 38.08
C PRO A 13 34.74 16.42 37.68
N GLU A 14 34.97 17.53 36.96
CA GLU A 14 33.88 18.50 36.73
C GLU A 14 33.71 19.12 35.33
N GLN A 15 34.41 18.67 34.28
CA GLN A 15 34.24 19.26 32.92
C GLN A 15 33.72 18.31 31.83
N HIS A 16 33.40 17.06 32.15
CA HIS A 16 32.89 16.08 31.17
C HIS A 16 31.36 15.88 31.18
N GLN A 17 30.65 16.53 32.10
CA GLN A 17 29.21 16.26 32.29
C GLN A 17 28.30 17.06 31.33
N GLU A 18 28.70 18.26 30.88
CA GLU A 18 27.92 19.06 29.90
C GLU A 18 27.99 18.49 28.47
N ASP A 19 29.15 17.98 28.06
CA ASP A 19 29.35 17.32 26.75
C ASP A 19 28.47 16.06 26.64
N THR A 20 28.32 15.34 27.74
CA THR A 20 27.53 14.11 27.77
C THR A 20 26.04 14.39 27.50
N GLY A 21 25.46 15.42 28.14
CA GLY A 21 24.05 15.80 27.94
C GLY A 21 23.75 16.26 26.52
N GLN A 22 24.64 17.06 25.92
CA GLN A 22 24.47 17.57 24.56
C GLN A 22 24.57 16.45 23.52
N ARG A 23 25.51 15.52 23.71
CA ARG A 23 25.68 14.35 22.83
C ARG A 23 24.52 13.37 22.90
N ILE A 24 23.89 13.20 24.06
CA ILE A 24 22.70 12.33 24.18
C ILE A 24 21.54 12.90 23.37
N ASN A 25 21.31 14.22 23.43
CA ASN A 25 20.25 14.88 22.66
C ASN A 25 20.54 14.85 21.15
N GLU A 26 21.79 15.06 20.75
CA GLU A 26 22.20 14.94 19.34
C GLU A 26 21.99 13.52 18.81
N VAL A 27 22.35 12.50 19.59
CA VAL A 27 22.12 11.09 19.23
C VAL A 27 20.63 10.77 19.17
N LEU A 28 19.80 11.32 20.06
CA LEU A 28 18.34 11.13 20.05
C LEU A 28 17.68 11.77 18.81
N GLU A 29 18.08 12.99 18.46
CA GLU A 29 17.61 13.69 17.25
C GLU A 29 18.06 12.95 15.99
N GLN A 30 19.33 12.57 15.91
CA GLN A 30 19.86 11.78 14.80
C GLN A 30 19.19 10.41 14.70
N THR A 31 18.89 9.76 15.82
CA THR A 31 18.19 8.47 15.83
C THR A 31 16.73 8.64 15.42
N GLY A 32 16.05 9.69 15.91
CA GLY A 32 14.69 10.04 15.50
C GLY A 32 14.59 10.32 13.99
N GLN A 33 15.56 11.06 13.44
CA GLN A 33 15.65 11.34 12.00
C GLN A 33 15.94 10.10 11.17
N ARG A 34 16.80 9.20 11.63
CA ARG A 34 17.08 7.94 10.94
C ARG A 34 15.90 6.97 10.97
N ILE A 35 15.16 6.94 12.08
CA ILE A 35 13.94 6.14 12.20
C ILE A 35 12.84 6.71 11.31
N SER A 36 12.63 8.03 11.31
CA SER A 36 11.62 8.65 10.44
C SER A 36 11.93 8.44 8.96
N GLN A 37 13.20 8.55 8.56
CA GLN A 37 13.64 8.18 7.20
C GLN A 37 13.39 6.71 6.88
N GLY A 38 13.79 5.78 7.76
CA GLY A 38 13.57 4.35 7.53
C GLY A 38 12.09 3.96 7.46
N VAL A 39 11.22 4.62 8.24
CA VAL A 39 9.76 4.41 8.19
C VAL A 39 9.15 5.00 6.92
N SER A 40 9.56 6.19 6.49
CA SER A 40 9.12 6.79 5.23
C SER A 40 9.55 5.95 4.02
N GLU A 41 10.81 5.51 3.97
CA GLU A 41 11.30 4.62 2.90
C GLU A 41 10.60 3.26 2.89
N ALA A 42 10.32 2.68 4.07
CA ALA A 42 9.56 1.44 4.16
C ALA A 42 8.11 1.63 3.70
N GLY A 43 7.47 2.74 4.09
CA GLY A 43 6.13 3.13 3.66
C GLY A 43 6.03 3.33 2.15
N GLU A 44 7.02 4.00 1.54
CA GLU A 44 7.12 4.17 0.09
C GLU A 44 7.33 2.84 -0.62
N ARG A 45 8.16 1.94 -0.09
CA ARG A 45 8.34 0.58 -0.65
C ARG A 45 7.06 -0.24 -0.57
N VAL A 46 6.28 -0.11 0.51
CA VAL A 46 4.97 -0.77 0.64
C VAL A 46 3.96 -0.16 -0.33
N ARG A 47 3.90 1.18 -0.45
CA ARG A 47 3.04 1.88 -1.43
C ARG A 47 3.39 1.49 -2.86
N GLN A 48 4.67 1.47 -3.22
CA GLN A 48 5.13 1.06 -4.54
C GLN A 48 4.82 -0.42 -4.82
N PHE A 49 4.98 -1.29 -3.83
CA PHE A 49 4.60 -2.70 -3.94
C PHE A 49 3.09 -2.89 -4.06
N ALA A 50 2.28 -2.07 -3.38
CA ALA A 50 0.83 -2.05 -3.48
C ALA A 50 0.33 -1.49 -4.83
N GLU A 51 0.99 -0.45 -5.35
CA GLU A 51 0.73 0.08 -6.69
C GLU A 51 1.13 -0.91 -7.80
N GLU A 52 2.26 -1.61 -7.65
CA GLU A 52 2.66 -2.68 -8.58
C GLU A 52 1.81 -3.94 -8.43
N LYS A 53 1.49 -4.33 -7.19
CA LYS A 53 0.54 -5.41 -6.88
C LYS A 53 -0.85 -4.84 -6.75
N HIS A 54 -1.39 -4.44 -7.89
CA HIS A 54 -2.82 -4.58 -8.11
C HIS A 54 -3.28 -5.92 -7.49
N LEU A 55 -4.15 -5.87 -6.48
CA LEU A 55 -4.74 -7.05 -5.85
C LEU A 55 -5.61 -7.73 -6.89
N ASN A 56 -4.97 -8.55 -7.71
CA ASN A 56 -5.58 -9.19 -8.86
C ASN A 56 -6.34 -10.42 -8.37
N GLU A 57 -7.66 -10.31 -8.35
CA GLU A 57 -8.52 -11.47 -8.13
C GLU A 57 -8.62 -12.25 -9.44
N GLN A 58 -8.23 -13.52 -9.41
CA GLN A 58 -8.40 -14.43 -10.54
C GLN A 58 -9.57 -15.36 -10.27
N LEU A 59 -10.54 -15.38 -11.18
CA LEU A 59 -11.75 -16.19 -11.06
C LEU A 59 -11.92 -17.05 -12.32
N GLU A 60 -11.86 -18.37 -12.14
CA GLU A 60 -12.11 -19.31 -13.22
C GLU A 60 -13.62 -19.53 -13.36
N VAL A 61 -14.14 -19.40 -14.58
CA VAL A 61 -15.56 -19.60 -14.88
C VAL A 61 -15.74 -20.49 -16.10
N ALA A 62 -16.88 -21.17 -16.17
CA ALA A 62 -17.30 -21.82 -17.41
C ALA A 62 -17.52 -20.77 -18.50
N GLY A 63 -17.20 -21.09 -19.75
CA GLY A 63 -17.42 -20.19 -20.88
C GLY A 63 -18.87 -19.69 -20.95
N SER A 64 -19.83 -20.59 -20.73
CA SER A 64 -21.27 -20.28 -20.67
C SER A 64 -21.67 -19.26 -19.60
N GLN A 65 -20.85 -19.09 -18.56
CA GLN A 65 -21.09 -18.16 -17.46
C GLN A 65 -20.31 -16.84 -17.60
N LEU A 66 -19.41 -16.73 -18.58
CA LEU A 66 -18.53 -15.58 -18.75
C LEU A 66 -19.31 -14.27 -18.87
N VAL A 67 -20.29 -14.21 -19.79
CA VAL A 67 -21.07 -13.00 -20.06
C VAL A 67 -21.83 -12.55 -18.82
N GLU A 68 -22.42 -13.50 -18.09
CA GLU A 68 -23.14 -13.24 -16.84
C GLU A 68 -22.21 -12.68 -15.77
N ARG A 69 -21.05 -13.32 -15.57
CA ARG A 69 -20.10 -12.87 -14.54
C ARG A 69 -19.54 -11.49 -14.85
N VAL A 70 -19.21 -11.21 -16.11
CA VAL A 70 -18.72 -9.87 -16.50
C VAL A 70 -19.80 -8.80 -16.28
N ARG A 71 -21.06 -9.10 -16.58
CA ARG A 71 -22.17 -8.17 -16.30
C ARG A 71 -22.27 -7.84 -14.82
N GLN A 72 -22.21 -8.85 -13.95
CA GLN A 72 -22.24 -8.63 -12.49
C GLN A 72 -21.07 -7.75 -12.04
N LEU A 73 -19.85 -7.98 -12.53
CA LEU A 73 -18.68 -7.17 -12.18
C LEU A 73 -18.83 -5.70 -12.63
N ILE A 74 -19.48 -5.46 -13.75
CA ILE A 74 -19.80 -4.10 -14.23
C ILE A 74 -20.85 -3.45 -13.32
N GLU A 75 -21.89 -4.19 -12.92
CA GLU A 75 -22.94 -3.72 -12.01
C GLU A 75 -22.42 -3.44 -10.60
N GLU A 76 -21.48 -4.25 -10.10
CA GLU A 76 -20.78 -4.03 -8.83
C GLU A 76 -19.99 -2.70 -8.83
N GLY A 77 -19.55 -2.22 -10.00
CA GLY A 77 -18.87 -0.92 -10.18
C GLY A 77 -17.51 -0.79 -9.49
N ASN A 78 -17.01 -1.86 -8.87
CA ASN A 78 -15.78 -1.92 -8.08
C ASN A 78 -14.59 -2.48 -8.88
N VAL A 79 -14.78 -2.79 -10.16
CA VAL A 79 -13.75 -3.30 -11.07
C VAL A 79 -13.33 -2.19 -12.02
N ARG A 80 -12.01 -1.93 -12.10
CA ARG A 80 -11.48 -0.89 -12.99
C ARG A 80 -10.95 -1.43 -14.30
N ARG A 81 -10.34 -2.60 -14.25
CA ARG A 81 -9.79 -3.29 -15.42
C ARG A 81 -10.11 -4.77 -15.33
N LEU A 82 -10.58 -5.31 -16.45
CA LEU A 82 -10.90 -6.71 -16.63
C LEU A 82 -9.96 -7.31 -17.67
N ILE A 83 -9.29 -8.41 -17.32
CA ILE A 83 -8.40 -9.15 -18.20
C ILE A 83 -8.97 -10.56 -18.36
N LEU A 84 -9.25 -10.95 -19.60
CA LEU A 84 -9.73 -12.29 -19.92
C LEU A 84 -8.56 -13.14 -20.42
N ARG A 85 -8.40 -14.33 -19.85
CA ARG A 85 -7.37 -15.30 -20.23
C ARG A 85 -7.96 -16.66 -20.59
N ASN A 86 -7.29 -17.38 -21.49
CA ASN A 86 -7.60 -18.79 -21.76
C ASN A 86 -6.95 -19.72 -20.71
N GLN A 87 -7.18 -21.03 -20.84
CA GLN A 87 -6.62 -22.05 -19.94
C GLN A 87 -5.08 -22.15 -19.98
N GLU A 88 -4.45 -21.64 -21.04
CA GLU A 88 -3.00 -21.58 -21.18
C GLU A 88 -2.40 -20.30 -20.55
N GLY A 89 -3.24 -19.45 -19.93
CA GLY A 89 -2.84 -18.18 -19.32
C GLY A 89 -2.64 -17.02 -20.31
N ARG A 90 -2.90 -17.24 -21.61
CA ARG A 90 -2.77 -16.19 -22.63
C ARG A 90 -3.90 -15.19 -22.51
N VAL A 91 -3.56 -13.91 -22.61
CA VAL A 91 -4.54 -12.80 -22.63
C VAL A 91 -5.31 -12.86 -23.94
N LEU A 92 -6.63 -12.91 -23.84
CA LEU A 92 -7.56 -12.85 -24.96
C LEU A 92 -8.09 -11.43 -25.18
N LEU A 93 -8.35 -10.72 -24.08
CA LEU A 93 -8.96 -9.39 -24.10
C LEU A 93 -8.64 -8.64 -22.80
N GLU A 94 -8.39 -7.34 -22.89
CA GLU A 94 -8.23 -6.43 -21.75
C GLU A 94 -9.14 -5.22 -21.93
N ILE A 95 -9.92 -4.89 -20.91
CA ILE A 95 -10.92 -3.82 -20.97
C ILE A 95 -10.83 -2.92 -19.72
N PRO A 96 -10.64 -1.60 -19.89
CA PRO A 96 -10.82 -0.63 -18.82
C PRO A 96 -12.32 -0.39 -18.61
N LEU A 97 -12.88 -0.88 -17.49
CA LEU A 97 -14.30 -0.71 -17.16
C LEU A 97 -14.62 0.71 -16.67
N THR A 98 -13.62 1.46 -16.17
CA THR A 98 -13.76 2.87 -15.77
C THR A 98 -14.03 3.83 -16.94
N ALA A 99 -13.54 3.51 -18.14
CA ALA A 99 -13.71 4.34 -19.32
C ALA A 99 -15.16 4.32 -19.85
N GLY A 100 -15.91 3.24 -19.60
CA GLY A 100 -17.29 3.07 -20.08
C GLY A 100 -18.32 3.96 -19.35
N VAL A 101 -18.02 4.40 -18.13
CA VAL A 101 -18.92 5.25 -17.33
C VAL A 101 -18.84 6.72 -17.74
N ALA A 102 -17.67 7.19 -18.18
CA ALA A 102 -17.40 8.60 -18.45
C ALA A 102 -17.94 9.12 -19.81
N VAL A 103 -18.15 8.25 -20.80
CA VAL A 103 -18.41 8.67 -22.20
C VAL A 103 -19.91 8.68 -22.59
N GLY A 104 -20.81 8.32 -21.68
CA GLY A 104 -22.25 8.56 -21.85
C GLY A 104 -23.08 7.28 -21.95
N GLY A 105 -23.81 7.00 -20.87
CA GLY A 105 -24.89 6.00 -20.83
C GLY A 105 -24.44 4.56 -21.01
N ALA A 106 -24.15 3.88 -19.91
CA ALA A 106 -23.61 2.52 -19.82
C ALA A 106 -24.35 1.41 -20.62
N VAL A 107 -25.50 1.67 -21.23
CA VAL A 107 -26.35 0.62 -21.81
C VAL A 107 -26.11 0.41 -23.32
N PHE A 108 -25.78 1.46 -24.09
CA PHE A 108 -25.70 1.33 -25.56
C PHE A 108 -24.34 0.78 -26.06
N TRP A 109 -23.26 0.97 -25.29
CA TRP A 109 -21.89 0.59 -25.67
C TRP A 109 -21.44 -0.78 -25.15
N LEU A 110 -22.18 -1.39 -24.22
CA LEU A 110 -21.83 -2.72 -23.70
C LEU A 110 -22.15 -3.84 -24.70
N ASN A 111 -23.02 -3.61 -25.69
CA ASN A 111 -23.48 -4.65 -26.60
C ASN A 111 -22.34 -5.28 -27.44
N PRO A 112 -21.45 -4.50 -28.09
CA PRO A 112 -20.30 -5.06 -28.79
C PRO A 112 -19.35 -5.83 -27.87
N LEU A 113 -19.14 -5.35 -26.64
CA LEU A 113 -18.29 -6.01 -25.66
C LEU A 113 -18.89 -7.36 -25.24
N LEU A 114 -20.16 -7.37 -24.82
CA LEU A 114 -20.86 -8.58 -24.42
C LEU A 114 -20.99 -9.56 -25.58
N ALA A 115 -21.15 -9.08 -26.82
CA ALA A 115 -21.14 -9.92 -28.01
C ALA A 115 -19.76 -10.57 -28.26
N GLY A 116 -18.67 -9.81 -28.13
CA GLY A 116 -17.30 -10.33 -28.22
C GLY A 116 -17.01 -11.37 -27.13
N LEU A 117 -17.43 -11.11 -25.90
CA LEU A 117 -17.36 -12.06 -24.80
C LEU A 117 -18.20 -13.31 -25.07
N GLY A 118 -19.40 -13.16 -25.66
CA GLY A 118 -20.26 -14.27 -26.07
C GLY A 118 -19.63 -15.16 -27.14
N ALA A 119 -18.93 -14.58 -28.11
CA ALA A 119 -18.18 -15.34 -29.11
C ALA A 119 -17.03 -16.14 -28.47
N ILE A 120 -16.28 -15.54 -27.55
CA ILE A 120 -15.21 -16.24 -26.81
C ILE A 120 -15.78 -17.35 -25.92
N ALA A 121 -16.88 -17.06 -25.22
CA ALA A 121 -17.61 -18.02 -24.39
C ALA A 121 -18.10 -19.25 -25.17
N ALA A 122 -18.50 -19.07 -26.43
CA ALA A 122 -18.95 -20.17 -27.28
C ALA A 122 -17.81 -21.08 -27.73
N LEU A 123 -16.57 -20.57 -27.79
CA LEU A 123 -15.39 -21.32 -28.24
C LEU A 123 -14.66 -22.03 -27.11
N LEU A 124 -14.74 -21.50 -25.89
CA LEU A 124 -13.94 -21.98 -24.76
C LEU A 124 -14.82 -22.58 -23.66
N ALA A 125 -14.52 -23.82 -23.26
CA ALA A 125 -15.23 -24.47 -22.16
C ALA A 125 -14.98 -23.78 -20.80
N ARG A 126 -13.79 -23.23 -20.60
CA ARG A 126 -13.37 -22.50 -19.40
C ARG A 126 -12.52 -21.30 -19.76
N VAL A 127 -12.65 -20.25 -18.96
CA VAL A 127 -11.91 -19.00 -19.09
C VAL A 127 -11.56 -18.47 -17.70
N SER A 128 -10.50 -17.67 -17.63
CA SER A 128 -10.06 -17.01 -16.41
C SER A 128 -10.32 -15.51 -16.53
N ILE A 129 -10.99 -14.94 -15.54
CA ILE A 129 -11.22 -13.49 -15.41
C ILE A 129 -10.26 -12.99 -14.34
N GLU A 130 -9.38 -12.07 -14.72
CA GLU A 130 -8.50 -11.35 -13.79
C GLU A 130 -9.06 -9.93 -13.61
N ILE A 131 -9.25 -9.56 -12.35
CA ILE A 131 -9.94 -8.35 -11.92
C ILE A 131 -8.95 -7.46 -11.20
N VAL A 132 -8.80 -6.24 -11.68
CA VAL A 132 -8.02 -5.21 -11.01
C VAL A 132 -8.97 -4.21 -10.36
N ARG A 133 -8.93 -4.18 -9.03
CA ARG A 133 -9.65 -3.20 -8.19
C ARG A 133 -8.68 -2.07 -7.80
N GLU A 134 -9.22 -0.89 -7.53
CA GLU A 134 -8.47 0.09 -6.74
C GLU A 134 -8.36 -0.41 -5.31
N GLU A 135 -7.22 -0.19 -4.65
CA GLU A 135 -7.18 -0.34 -3.20
C GLU A 135 -8.30 0.52 -2.61
N PRO A 136 -9.13 -0.01 -1.70
CA PRO A 136 -10.03 0.85 -0.97
C PRO A 136 -9.16 1.83 -0.20
N GLU A 137 -9.19 3.11 -0.58
CA GLU A 137 -8.48 4.21 0.10
C GLU A 137 -8.73 4.20 1.62
N ALA A 138 -9.86 3.62 2.04
CA ALA A 138 -10.19 3.35 3.44
C ALA A 138 -9.06 2.62 4.20
N THR A 139 -8.31 1.72 3.57
CA THR A 139 -7.27 0.97 4.31
C THR A 139 -6.05 1.84 4.59
N VAL A 140 -5.57 2.61 3.61
CA VAL A 140 -4.35 3.44 3.78
C VAL A 140 -4.66 4.69 4.59
N HIS A 141 -5.80 5.34 4.36
CA HIS A 141 -6.21 6.54 5.08
C HIS A 141 -6.50 6.24 6.56
N ASP A 142 -7.10 5.09 6.88
CA ASP A 142 -7.38 4.72 8.27
C ASP A 142 -6.09 4.33 9.01
N ILE A 143 -5.13 3.69 8.33
CA ILE A 143 -3.82 3.37 8.93
C ILE A 143 -3.01 4.66 9.15
N GLU A 144 -3.01 5.58 8.19
CA GLU A 144 -2.30 6.86 8.28
C GLU A 144 -2.91 7.76 9.36
N LYS A 145 -4.24 7.84 9.43
CA LYS A 145 -4.96 8.54 10.50
C LYS A 145 -4.74 7.92 11.87
N THR A 146 -4.70 6.59 11.95
CA THR A 146 -4.39 5.89 13.21
C THR A 146 -2.93 6.12 13.62
N ALA A 147 -2.00 6.16 12.65
CA ALA A 147 -0.60 6.47 12.91
C ALA A 147 -0.40 7.93 13.33
N GLU A 148 -1.13 8.87 12.74
CA GLU A 148 -1.17 10.27 13.16
C GLU A 148 -1.78 10.45 14.55
N ASP A 149 -2.90 9.78 14.86
CA ASP A 149 -3.51 9.81 16.18
C ASP A 149 -2.57 9.24 17.26
N VAL A 150 -1.88 8.14 16.95
CA VAL A 150 -0.88 7.56 17.86
C VAL A 150 0.31 8.50 18.02
N LYS A 151 0.81 9.08 16.92
CA LYS A 151 1.90 10.07 16.95
C LYS A 151 1.52 11.29 17.78
N ASN A 152 0.35 11.87 17.56
CA ASN A 152 -0.17 13.04 18.29
C ASN A 152 -0.36 12.74 19.78
N ARG A 153 -0.72 11.50 20.15
CA ARG A 153 -0.80 11.06 21.54
C ARG A 153 0.57 10.84 22.19
N LEU A 154 1.58 10.47 21.42
CA LEU A 154 2.94 10.22 21.90
C LEU A 154 3.80 11.49 21.96
N THR A 155 3.58 12.44 21.05
CA THR A 155 4.31 13.72 21.02
C THR A 155 3.71 14.79 21.92
N GLY A 156 2.62 14.48 22.63
CA GLY A 156 1.88 15.46 23.44
C GLY A 156 1.09 16.41 22.54
N GLY A 157 -0.21 16.16 22.38
CA GLY A 157 -1.12 17.09 21.72
C GLY A 157 -1.17 18.46 22.41
N PRO A 158 -1.70 19.48 21.73
CA PRO A 158 -1.55 20.89 22.09
C PRO A 158 -2.05 21.15 23.50
N GLU A 159 -1.21 21.80 24.31
CA GLU A 159 -1.69 22.48 25.49
C GLU A 159 -2.75 23.51 25.06
N SER A 160 -3.95 23.35 25.62
CA SER A 160 -5.12 24.29 25.66
C SER A 160 -5.79 24.68 24.34
#